data_AF-A0A842YBL1-F1
#
_entry.id   AF-A0A842YBL1-F1
#
_cell.length_a   1.000
_cell.length_b   1.000
_cell.length_c   1.000
_cell.angle_alpha   90.00
_cell.angle_beta   90.00
_cell.angle_gamma   90.00
#
_symmetry.space_group_name_H-M   'P 1'
#
loop_
_entity.id
_entity.type
_entity.pdbx_description
1 polymer ?
#
loop_
_entity_poly.entity_id
_entity_poly.type
_entity_poly.pdbx_seq_one_letter_code
_entity_poly.pdbx_strand_id
1 'polypeptide(L)'
;MKCQELVLGKQKKEKTTILIEQNQGLLHVRFSGNPALTEPPWYADGWESIFVGKDSDLFHNVMDMIDIYRVEPYISLFYAGSDSYHVRYLHLPIVGTALEFSLLSDLANDYRRSVSPILEIRKTLATNLEHAITCISDHVKEQIPEINEKTRTRLAQIVAHQTSVFGRIFPLLLDEMTEEVYMDGPNSQIYFDHQKMGRCVTSSTFDGAEVPRIVTFLRAESNLHLDRSNPSLKMELELFGLVLRVSASVPPLSSDGLSLEIRRARKQPFTIRNLIENNTIT
;
A
#
# COMPACT_ATOMS: atom_id res chain seq x y z
N MET A 1 29.77 2.84 -1.16
CA MET A 1 28.70 2.11 -0.46
C MET A 1 28.45 2.85 0.86
N LYS A 2 27.25 3.38 1.10
CA LYS A 2 26.90 3.99 2.39
C LYS A 2 26.05 2.97 3.15
N CYS A 3 26.59 2.44 4.24
CA CYS A 3 25.88 1.54 5.14
C CYS A 3 25.38 2.37 6.33
N GLN A 4 24.10 2.29 6.66
CA GLN A 4 23.52 3.01 7.78
C GLN A 4 22.73 2.05 8.66
N GLU A 5 23.06 2.02 9.94
CA GLU A 5 22.32 1.27 10.94
C GLU A 5 21.26 2.19 11.57
N LEU A 6 19.97 1.82 11.47
CA LEU A 6 18.92 2.52 12.20
C LEU A 6 18.88 1.99 13.64
N VAL A 7 19.10 2.87 14.61
CA VAL A 7 19.03 2.51 16.04
C VAL A 7 17.62 2.78 16.56
N LEU A 8 16.80 1.73 16.69
CA LEU A 8 15.53 1.81 17.41
C LEU A 8 15.75 1.89 18.93
N GLY A 9 14.86 2.64 19.61
CA GLY A 9 14.92 2.97 21.03
C GLY A 9 15.05 1.79 22.01
N LYS A 10 15.31 2.15 23.27
CA LYS A 10 15.77 1.33 24.42
C LYS A 10 14.94 0.08 24.77
N GLN A 11 14.81 -0.92 23.90
CA GLN A 11 14.61 -2.32 24.30
C GLN A 11 15.20 -3.25 23.24
N LYS A 12 15.83 -4.32 23.71
CA LYS A 12 16.67 -5.29 22.98
C LYS A 12 15.84 -6.14 22.00
N LYS A 13 15.35 -5.56 20.90
CA LYS A 13 14.73 -6.26 19.74
C LYS A 13 15.66 -6.17 18.53
N GLU A 14 15.73 -7.25 17.75
CA GLU A 14 16.54 -7.36 16.53
C GLU A 14 16.34 -6.16 15.62
N LYS A 15 17.45 -5.55 15.18
CA LYS A 15 17.46 -4.27 14.46
C LYS A 15 17.25 -4.47 12.97
N THR A 16 16.35 -3.68 12.37
CA THR A 16 16.25 -3.57 10.90
C THR A 16 17.49 -2.87 10.37
N THR A 17 18.21 -3.50 9.44
CA THR A 17 19.43 -2.94 8.84
C THR A 17 19.16 -2.58 7.38
N ILE A 18 19.65 -1.43 6.93
CA ILE A 18 19.44 -0.92 5.59
C ILE A 18 20.80 -0.64 4.94
N LEU A 19 20.99 -1.12 3.73
CA LEU A 19 22.18 -0.83 2.92
C LEU A 19 21.75 -0.23 1.59
N ILE A 20 22.47 0.79 1.16
CA ILE A 20 22.08 1.59 -0.01
C ILE A 20 23.17 1.57 -1.06
N GLU A 21 22.80 1.14 -2.26
CA GLU A 21 23.63 1.16 -3.45
C GLU A 21 23.07 2.19 -4.46
N GLN A 22 23.30 3.47 -4.18
CA GLN A 22 22.77 4.60 -4.97
C GLN A 22 23.06 4.48 -6.47
N ASN A 23 24.30 4.12 -6.84
CA ASN A 23 24.71 3.96 -8.25
C ASN A 23 23.96 2.85 -9.00
N GLN A 24 23.53 1.82 -8.26
CA GLN A 24 22.75 0.70 -8.82
C GLN A 24 21.24 0.94 -8.68
N GLY A 25 20.83 1.93 -7.89
CA GLY A 25 19.43 2.17 -7.57
C GLY A 25 18.83 1.10 -6.66
N LEU A 26 19.63 0.46 -5.80
CA LEU A 26 19.18 -0.63 -4.93
C LEU A 26 19.13 -0.21 -3.45
N LEU A 27 18.05 -0.60 -2.80
CA LEU A 27 17.82 -0.54 -1.36
C LEU A 27 17.79 -1.97 -0.82
N HIS A 28 18.73 -2.32 0.06
CA HIS A 28 18.78 -3.63 0.69
C HIS A 28 18.27 -3.53 2.12
N VAL A 29 17.25 -4.31 2.46
CA VAL A 29 16.63 -4.26 3.79
C VAL A 29 16.66 -5.64 4.44
N ARG A 30 17.20 -5.73 5.65
CA ARG A 30 17.13 -6.93 6.49
C ARG A 30 16.11 -6.73 7.59
N PHE A 31 14.96 -7.41 7.48
CA PHE A 31 13.89 -7.36 8.49
C PHE A 31 14.21 -8.25 9.71
N SER A 32 13.80 -7.81 10.90
CA SER A 32 13.92 -8.56 12.16
C SER A 32 13.09 -9.86 12.12
N GLY A 33 13.62 -10.99 12.61
CA GLY A 33 12.94 -12.29 12.62
C GLY A 33 13.28 -13.24 11.47
N ASN A 34 14.14 -12.85 10.52
CA ASN A 34 14.72 -13.80 9.56
C ASN A 34 15.77 -14.67 10.28
N PRO A 35 15.67 -16.01 10.24
CA PRO A 35 16.60 -16.88 10.96
C PRO A 35 18.04 -16.60 10.52
N ALA A 36 18.94 -16.43 11.48
CA ALA A 36 20.37 -16.54 11.21
C ALA A 36 20.66 -18.02 10.90
N LEU A 37 20.82 -18.36 9.62
CA LEU A 37 21.19 -19.70 9.22
C LEU A 37 22.67 -19.94 9.60
N THR A 38 22.92 -21.03 10.31
CA THR A 38 24.24 -21.44 10.80
C THR A 38 25.11 -22.11 9.73
N GLU A 39 24.72 -22.07 8.45
CA GLU A 39 25.51 -22.62 7.34
C GLU A 39 25.45 -21.73 6.08
N PRO A 40 26.53 -21.69 5.26
CA PRO A 40 26.58 -20.92 4.02
C PRO A 40 25.52 -21.43 3.02
N PRO A 41 24.81 -20.55 2.30
CA PRO A 41 25.45 -19.71 1.29
C PRO A 41 25.07 -18.23 1.38
N TRP A 42 26.04 -17.38 1.07
CA TRP A 42 26.03 -15.91 0.91
C TRP A 42 25.03 -15.34 -0.13
N TYR A 43 24.00 -16.10 -0.52
CA TYR A 43 22.94 -15.66 -1.46
C TYR A 43 21.56 -15.48 -0.82
N ALA A 44 21.38 -15.82 0.46
CA ALA A 44 20.10 -15.61 1.14
C ALA A 44 20.29 -15.36 2.64
N ASP A 45 21.24 -14.50 3.00
CA ASP A 45 21.06 -13.69 4.20
C ASP A 45 19.69 -13.00 4.04
N GLY A 46 18.82 -12.99 5.04
CA GLY A 46 17.43 -12.49 4.97
C GLY A 46 17.25 -11.00 4.64
N TRP A 47 17.96 -10.53 3.63
CA TRP A 47 17.90 -9.26 2.95
C TRP A 47 16.93 -9.36 1.79
N GLU A 48 16.26 -8.26 1.56
CA GLU A 48 15.50 -8.01 0.37
C GLU A 48 16.12 -6.84 -0.36
N SER A 49 16.48 -7.07 -1.61
CA SER A 49 17.01 -6.04 -2.51
C SER A 49 15.85 -5.49 -3.31
N ILE A 50 15.59 -4.19 -3.17
CA ILE A 50 14.53 -3.48 -3.88
C ILE A 50 15.17 -2.47 -4.82
N PHE A 51 14.82 -2.56 -6.09
CA PHE A 51 15.18 -1.55 -7.07
C PHE A 51 14.23 -0.36 -6.97
N VAL A 52 14.80 0.80 -6.71
CA VAL A 52 14.07 2.06 -6.48
C VAL A 52 14.39 3.13 -7.53
N GLY A 53 15.15 2.77 -8.58
CA GLY A 53 15.66 3.69 -9.60
C GLY A 53 17.02 4.28 -9.24
N LYS A 54 17.81 4.59 -10.27
CA LYS A 54 19.08 5.32 -10.10
C LYS A 54 18.77 6.75 -9.65
N ASP A 55 19.57 7.27 -8.72
CA ASP A 55 19.45 8.65 -8.21
C ASP A 55 18.08 9.00 -7.63
N SER A 56 17.38 8.00 -7.07
CA SER A 56 16.08 8.22 -6.41
C SER A 56 16.21 9.19 -5.23
N ASP A 57 15.28 10.15 -5.13
CA ASP A 57 15.19 11.12 -4.02
C ASP A 57 15.09 10.44 -2.64
N LEU A 58 14.64 9.19 -2.63
CA LEU A 58 14.68 8.29 -1.48
C LEU A 58 16.04 8.29 -0.78
N PHE A 59 17.12 8.30 -1.55
CA PHE A 59 18.47 8.17 -1.03
C PHE A 59 18.98 9.41 -0.30
N HIS A 60 18.34 10.56 -0.50
CA HIS A 60 18.70 11.82 0.17
C HIS A 60 18.05 11.94 1.56
N ASN A 61 16.89 11.32 1.76
CA ASN A 61 16.08 11.46 2.99
C ASN A 61 16.21 10.28 3.96
N VAL A 62 17.16 9.38 3.73
CA VAL A 62 17.36 8.15 4.53
C VAL A 62 17.63 8.46 6.00
N MET A 63 18.28 9.59 6.28
CA MET A 63 18.59 10.03 7.65
C MET A 63 17.36 10.31 8.49
N ASP A 64 16.25 10.69 7.85
CA ASP A 64 15.00 11.03 8.52
C ASP A 64 14.09 9.81 8.67
N MET A 65 14.48 8.64 8.15
CA MET A 65 13.68 7.43 8.22
C MET A 65 13.58 6.91 9.66
N ILE A 66 12.35 6.80 10.15
CA ILE A 66 12.04 6.35 11.51
C ILE A 66 11.68 4.86 11.57
N ASP A 67 11.07 4.30 10.52
CA ASP A 67 10.69 2.89 10.47
C ASP A 67 10.54 2.40 9.02
N ILE A 68 10.74 1.09 8.83
CA ILE A 68 10.55 0.39 7.57
C ILE A 68 10.12 -1.06 7.82
N TYR A 69 9.05 -1.50 7.18
CA TYR A 69 8.59 -2.88 7.26
C TYR A 69 7.80 -3.31 6.03
N ARG A 70 7.61 -4.63 5.90
CA ARG A 70 6.89 -5.24 4.78
C ARG A 70 5.38 -5.12 4.93
N VAL A 71 4.73 -4.74 3.84
CA VAL A 71 3.29 -4.84 3.61
C VAL A 71 3.11 -5.46 2.23
N GLU A 72 3.26 -6.78 2.13
CA GLU A 72 3.34 -7.51 0.86
C GLU A 72 2.20 -7.13 -0.12
N PRO A 73 2.49 -6.85 -1.41
CA PRO A 73 3.78 -6.92 -2.12
C PRO A 73 4.62 -5.61 -2.08
N TYR A 74 4.44 -4.80 -1.05
CA TYR A 74 5.09 -3.50 -0.86
C TYR A 74 5.97 -3.46 0.39
N ILE A 75 6.78 -2.41 0.47
CA ILE A 75 7.45 -1.98 1.69
C ILE A 75 6.95 -0.60 2.05
N SER A 76 6.59 -0.43 3.32
CA SER A 76 6.19 0.84 3.92
C SER A 76 7.41 1.51 4.55
N LEU A 77 7.64 2.78 4.22
CA LEU A 77 8.72 3.61 4.74
C LEU A 77 8.11 4.82 5.44
N PHE A 78 8.58 5.07 6.66
CA PHE A 78 8.14 6.18 7.49
C PHE A 78 9.32 7.10 7.77
N TYR A 79 9.10 8.41 7.61
CA TYR A 79 10.10 9.44 7.83
C TYR A 79 9.58 10.47 8.83
N ALA A 80 10.47 10.99 9.66
CA ALA A 80 10.19 12.16 10.49
C ALA A 80 9.83 13.35 9.58
N GLY A 81 8.72 14.02 9.89
CA GLY A 81 8.38 15.28 9.23
C GLY A 81 9.27 16.43 9.69
N SER A 82 9.32 17.50 8.89
CA SER A 82 9.92 18.78 9.29
C SER A 82 9.19 19.42 10.47
N ASP A 83 7.88 19.21 10.55
CA ASP A 83 7.04 19.59 11.67
C ASP A 83 6.80 18.37 12.57
N SER A 84 6.91 18.55 13.89
CA SER A 84 6.85 17.49 14.91
C SER A 84 5.55 16.67 14.94
N TYR A 85 4.56 17.02 14.11
CA TYR A 85 3.20 16.47 14.15
C TYR A 85 2.87 15.49 13.04
N HIS A 86 3.67 15.43 11.97
CA HIS A 86 3.35 14.63 10.80
C HIS A 86 4.47 13.66 10.46
N VAL A 87 4.16 12.37 10.44
CA VAL A 87 5.06 11.35 9.88
C VAL A 87 4.83 11.29 8.38
N ARG A 88 5.89 11.42 7.58
CA ARG A 88 5.79 11.26 6.13
C ARG A 88 5.83 9.78 5.78
N TYR A 89 4.90 9.34 4.95
CA TYR A 89 4.79 7.97 4.50
C TYR A 89 5.08 7.84 3.01
N LEU A 90 5.79 6.79 2.65
CA LEU A 90 6.01 6.35 1.29
C LEU A 90 5.97 4.83 1.23
N HIS A 91 5.46 4.27 0.13
CA HIS A 91 5.55 2.84 -0.13
C HIS A 91 6.32 2.58 -1.41
N LEU A 92 6.95 1.40 -1.49
CA LEU A 92 7.67 0.95 -2.67
C LEU A 92 7.20 -0.45 -3.05
N PRO A 93 6.94 -0.72 -4.34
CA PRO A 93 6.70 -2.08 -4.80
C PRO A 93 7.97 -2.90 -4.62
N ILE A 94 7.83 -4.14 -4.16
CA ILE A 94 8.97 -5.05 -4.04
C ILE A 94 9.33 -5.57 -5.44
N VAL A 95 10.33 -4.96 -6.06
CA VAL A 95 10.93 -5.40 -7.33
C VAL A 95 12.43 -5.49 -7.20
N GLY A 96 13.03 -6.57 -7.68
CA GLY A 96 14.47 -6.83 -7.47
C GLY A 96 15.38 -6.18 -8.51
N THR A 97 14.85 -5.83 -9.68
CA THR A 97 15.66 -5.45 -10.84
C THR A 97 15.04 -4.27 -11.60
N ALA A 98 15.87 -3.58 -12.38
CA ALA A 98 15.40 -2.52 -13.29
C ALA A 98 14.42 -3.06 -14.35
N LEU A 99 14.60 -4.31 -14.79
CA LEU A 99 13.71 -4.97 -15.73
C LEU A 99 12.32 -5.23 -15.12
N GLU A 100 12.27 -5.75 -13.88
CA GLU A 100 10.99 -5.89 -13.15
C GLU A 100 10.29 -4.54 -12.98
N PHE A 101 11.03 -3.49 -12.65
CA PHE A 101 10.46 -2.14 -12.50
C PHE A 101 9.89 -1.58 -13.81
N SER A 102 10.60 -1.73 -14.93
CA SER A 102 10.09 -1.33 -16.26
C SER A 102 8.87 -2.14 -16.66
N LEU A 103 8.93 -3.45 -16.44
CA LEU A 103 7.84 -4.37 -16.75
C LEU A 103 6.56 -4.02 -16.00
N LEU A 104 6.65 -3.57 -14.73
CA LEU A 104 5.49 -3.08 -13.99
C LEU A 104 4.76 -1.95 -14.73
N SER A 105 5.50 -0.94 -15.22
CA SER A 105 4.88 0.17 -15.93
C SER A 105 4.25 -0.24 -17.27
N ASP A 106 4.90 -1.15 -17.99
CA ASP A 106 4.40 -1.65 -19.27
C ASP A 106 3.12 -2.48 -19.07
N LEU A 107 3.14 -3.44 -18.13
CA LEU A 107 1.98 -4.25 -17.78
C LEU A 107 0.81 -3.40 -17.28
N ALA A 108 1.06 -2.36 -16.47
CA ALA A 108 0.01 -1.46 -16.02
C ALA A 108 -0.64 -0.69 -17.17
N ASN A 109 0.15 -0.25 -18.15
CA ASN A 109 -0.36 0.44 -19.33
C ASN A 109 -1.16 -0.49 -20.25
N ASP A 110 -0.64 -1.69 -20.49
CA ASP A 110 -1.30 -2.68 -21.35
C ASP A 110 -2.60 -3.19 -20.72
N TYR A 111 -2.60 -3.45 -19.41
CA TYR A 111 -3.81 -3.80 -18.68
C TYR A 111 -4.85 -2.67 -18.73
N ARG A 112 -4.45 -1.41 -18.50
CA ARG A 112 -5.37 -0.27 -18.62
C ARG A 112 -6.00 -0.12 -20.00
N ARG A 113 -5.31 -0.54 -21.07
CA ARG A 113 -5.82 -0.52 -22.45
C ARG A 113 -6.71 -1.72 -22.77
N SER A 114 -6.39 -2.88 -22.21
CA SER A 114 -7.13 -4.13 -22.46
C SER A 114 -8.40 -4.23 -21.65
N VAL A 115 -8.46 -3.57 -20.49
CA VAL A 115 -9.69 -3.42 -19.70
C VAL A 115 -10.69 -2.60 -20.52
N SER A 116 -11.49 -3.33 -21.30
CA SER A 116 -12.77 -2.82 -21.78
C SER A 116 -13.62 -2.46 -20.55
N PRO A 117 -14.53 -1.47 -20.63
CA PRO A 117 -15.53 -1.23 -19.60
C PRO A 117 -16.52 -2.40 -19.59
N ILE A 118 -16.05 -3.57 -19.18
CA ILE A 118 -16.79 -4.82 -19.15
C ILE A 118 -17.68 -4.71 -17.92
N LEU A 119 -18.87 -4.19 -18.21
CA LEU A 119 -20.07 -4.27 -17.41
C LEU A 119 -20.62 -5.72 -17.38
N GLU A 120 -19.76 -6.74 -17.38
CA GLU A 120 -20.18 -8.14 -17.41
C GLU A 120 -19.91 -8.80 -16.06
N ILE A 121 -21.04 -9.08 -15.39
CA ILE A 121 -21.20 -9.76 -14.10
C ILE A 121 -20.83 -8.85 -12.91
N ARG A 122 -21.81 -8.57 -12.04
CA ARG A 122 -21.61 -7.90 -10.75
C ARG A 122 -20.69 -8.76 -9.86
N LYS A 123 -19.40 -8.67 -10.09
CA LYS A 123 -18.33 -9.26 -9.30
C LYS A 123 -17.84 -8.21 -8.32
N THR A 124 -17.56 -8.63 -7.08
CA THR A 124 -17.01 -7.76 -6.04
C THR A 124 -15.60 -7.29 -6.40
N LEU A 125 -15.14 -6.20 -5.79
CA LEU A 125 -13.78 -5.71 -5.99
C LEU A 125 -12.72 -6.81 -5.79
N ALA A 126 -12.85 -7.60 -4.72
CA ALA A 126 -11.92 -8.69 -4.41
C ALA A 126 -11.83 -9.71 -5.56
N THR A 127 -12.99 -10.18 -6.05
CA THR A 127 -13.02 -11.16 -7.15
C THR A 127 -12.48 -10.58 -8.47
N ASN A 128 -12.71 -9.30 -8.73
CA ASN A 128 -12.14 -8.62 -9.90
C ASN A 128 -10.61 -8.52 -9.81
N LEU A 129 -10.08 -8.23 -8.63
CA LEU A 129 -8.63 -8.20 -8.41
C LEU A 129 -8.00 -9.58 -8.52
N GLU A 130 -8.60 -10.62 -7.94
CA GLU A 130 -8.11 -12.01 -8.10
C GLU A 130 -8.08 -12.44 -9.57
N HIS A 131 -9.13 -12.08 -10.32
CA HIS A 131 -9.18 -12.33 -11.75
C HIS A 131 -8.10 -11.54 -12.50
N ALA A 132 -7.93 -10.25 -12.20
CA ALA A 132 -6.88 -9.42 -12.79
C ALA A 132 -5.49 -9.99 -12.53
N ILE A 133 -5.20 -10.41 -11.29
CA ILE A 133 -3.93 -11.04 -10.91
C ILE A 133 -3.69 -12.30 -11.74
N THR A 134 -4.71 -13.14 -11.88
CA THR A 134 -4.60 -14.37 -12.68
C THR A 134 -4.32 -14.04 -14.15
N CYS A 135 -5.11 -13.16 -14.76
CA CYS A 135 -4.94 -12.77 -16.16
C CYS A 135 -3.57 -12.13 -16.44
N ILE A 136 -3.10 -11.23 -15.58
CA ILE A 136 -1.80 -10.59 -15.74
C ILE A 136 -0.68 -11.62 -15.55
N SER A 137 -0.81 -12.52 -14.57
CA SER A 137 0.17 -13.59 -14.35
C SER A 137 0.25 -14.53 -15.55
N ASP A 138 -0.88 -14.94 -16.13
CA ASP A 138 -0.90 -15.80 -17.31
C ASP A 138 -0.31 -15.08 -18.53
N HIS A 139 -0.63 -13.79 -18.72
CA HIS A 139 -0.07 -12.99 -19.80
C HIS A 139 1.46 -12.88 -19.72
N VAL A 140 2.01 -12.63 -18.52
CA VAL A 140 3.47 -12.59 -18.32
C VAL A 140 4.09 -13.96 -18.56
N LYS A 141 3.40 -15.06 -18.20
CA LYS A 141 3.88 -16.43 -18.42
C LYS A 141 3.99 -16.75 -19.91
N GLU A 142 3.05 -16.27 -20.71
CA GLU A 142 3.04 -16.45 -22.16
C GLU A 142 4.11 -15.60 -22.85
N GLN A 143 4.32 -14.37 -22.40
CA GLN A 143 5.29 -13.45 -23.02
C GLN A 143 6.73 -13.66 -22.56
N ILE A 144 6.95 -13.98 -21.28
CA ILE A 144 8.27 -14.08 -20.64
C ILE A 144 8.29 -15.31 -19.70
N PRO A 145 8.33 -16.53 -20.24
CA PRO A 145 8.25 -17.77 -19.45
C PRO A 145 9.43 -17.96 -18.47
N GLU A 146 10.54 -17.23 -18.65
CA GLU A 146 11.73 -17.25 -17.79
C GLU A 146 11.47 -16.62 -16.42
N ILE A 147 10.43 -15.78 -16.28
CA ILE A 147 10.06 -15.19 -14.99
C ILE A 147 9.37 -16.27 -14.13
N ASN A 148 10.00 -16.58 -13.00
CA ASN A 148 9.47 -17.55 -12.04
C ASN A 148 8.08 -17.15 -11.51
N GLU A 149 7.31 -18.14 -11.08
CA GLU A 149 5.92 -17.97 -10.64
C GLU A 149 5.76 -16.98 -9.47
N LYS A 150 6.68 -17.00 -8.50
CA LYS A 150 6.64 -16.09 -7.35
C LYS A 150 6.75 -14.62 -7.79
N THR A 151 7.73 -14.33 -8.65
CA THR A 151 7.99 -12.98 -9.17
C THR A 151 6.81 -12.54 -10.04
N ARG A 152 6.34 -13.42 -10.92
CA ARG A 152 5.20 -13.16 -11.80
C ARG A 152 3.92 -12.83 -11.03
N THR A 153 3.62 -13.61 -10.00
CA THR A 153 2.46 -13.38 -9.13
C THR A 153 2.57 -12.07 -8.38
N ARG A 154 3.76 -11.75 -7.84
CA ARG A 154 4.04 -10.47 -7.17
C ARG A 154 3.85 -9.28 -8.11
N LEU A 155 4.40 -9.34 -9.33
CA LEU A 155 4.22 -8.29 -10.34
C LEU A 155 2.74 -8.14 -10.70
N ALA A 156 2.02 -9.25 -10.92
CA ALA A 156 0.60 -9.24 -11.22
C ALA A 156 -0.24 -8.62 -10.08
N GLN A 157 0.08 -8.92 -8.81
CA GLN A 157 -0.53 -8.28 -7.65
C GLN A 157 -0.32 -6.77 -7.65
N ILE A 158 0.94 -6.32 -7.82
CA ILE A 158 1.27 -4.89 -7.84
C ILE A 158 0.49 -4.17 -8.95
N VAL A 159 0.47 -4.73 -10.16
CA VAL A 159 -0.25 -4.15 -11.31
C VAL A 159 -1.76 -4.13 -11.09
N ALA A 160 -2.35 -5.22 -10.59
CA ALA A 160 -3.78 -5.28 -10.29
C ALA A 160 -4.18 -4.24 -9.23
N HIS A 161 -3.38 -4.09 -8.17
CA HIS A 161 -3.60 -3.04 -7.16
C HIS A 161 -3.49 -1.64 -7.78
N GLN A 162 -2.43 -1.34 -8.53
CA GLN A 162 -2.17 -0.01 -9.14
C GLN A 162 -3.19 0.40 -10.20
N THR A 163 -3.85 -0.56 -10.83
CA THR A 163 -4.88 -0.32 -11.85
C THR A 163 -6.29 -0.28 -11.27
N SER A 164 -6.45 -0.67 -10.00
CA SER A 164 -7.71 -0.57 -9.27
C SER A 164 -8.10 0.87 -8.93
N VAL A 165 -9.36 1.06 -8.57
CA VAL A 165 -9.92 2.37 -8.17
C VAL A 165 -9.25 2.93 -6.90
N PHE A 166 -8.71 2.08 -6.03
CA PHE A 166 -7.99 2.47 -4.82
C PHE A 166 -6.47 2.37 -4.96
N GLY A 167 -5.93 2.27 -6.18
CA GLY A 167 -4.53 1.90 -6.41
C GLY A 167 -3.50 2.75 -5.67
N ARG A 168 -3.77 4.04 -5.46
CA ARG A 168 -2.87 4.97 -4.74
C ARG A 168 -2.77 4.74 -3.24
N ILE A 169 -3.81 4.14 -2.65
CA ILE A 169 -3.93 3.88 -1.21
C ILE A 169 -3.92 2.39 -0.89
N PHE A 170 -3.87 1.53 -1.89
CA PHE A 170 -3.91 0.09 -1.73
C PHE A 170 -2.88 -0.44 -0.70
N PRO A 171 -1.62 0.04 -0.68
CA PRO A 171 -0.66 -0.36 0.34
C PRO A 171 -1.09 0.03 1.77
N LEU A 172 -1.79 1.15 1.94
CA LEU A 172 -2.35 1.56 3.24
C LEU A 172 -3.47 0.60 3.69
N LEU A 173 -4.30 0.17 2.74
CA LEU A 173 -5.43 -0.74 3.02
C LEU A 173 -4.95 -2.14 3.42
N LEU A 174 -3.81 -2.59 2.86
CA LEU A 174 -3.18 -3.87 3.17
C LEU A 174 -2.42 -3.87 4.51
N ASP A 175 -2.01 -2.70 4.99
CA ASP A 175 -1.19 -2.58 6.19
C ASP A 175 -2.00 -2.91 7.45
N GLU A 176 -1.52 -3.90 8.22
CA GLU A 176 -2.21 -4.33 9.43
C GLU A 176 -2.22 -3.30 10.57
N MET A 177 -1.38 -2.28 10.47
CA MET A 177 -1.22 -1.22 11.47
C MET A 177 -1.95 0.08 11.09
N THR A 178 -2.49 0.17 9.87
CA THR A 178 -3.39 1.27 9.48
C THR A 178 -4.75 1.09 10.15
N GLU A 179 -5.21 2.14 10.84
CA GLU A 179 -6.52 2.19 11.49
C GLU A 179 -7.55 2.86 10.59
N GLU A 180 -7.19 4.01 10.02
CA GLU A 180 -8.13 4.82 9.23
C GLU A 180 -7.41 5.67 8.17
N VAL A 181 -7.96 5.72 6.95
CA VAL A 181 -7.44 6.50 5.82
C VAL A 181 -8.43 7.61 5.46
N TYR A 182 -7.92 8.81 5.20
CA TYR A 182 -8.72 10.01 4.97
C TYR A 182 -8.33 10.72 3.66
N MET A 183 -9.34 11.28 3.00
CA MET A 183 -9.21 12.23 1.89
C MET A 183 -10.32 13.27 2.03
N ASP A 184 -9.94 14.54 2.23
CA ASP A 184 -10.90 15.62 2.48
C ASP A 184 -11.54 16.15 1.19
N GLY A 185 -10.86 16.01 0.04
CA GLY A 185 -11.37 16.47 -1.24
C GLY A 185 -10.55 15.99 -2.44
N PRO A 186 -11.00 16.28 -3.67
CA PRO A 186 -10.20 16.08 -4.89
C PRO A 186 -8.87 16.85 -4.80
N ASN A 187 -7.78 16.21 -5.22
CA ASN A 187 -6.41 16.71 -5.13
C ASN A 187 -5.91 17.01 -3.71
N SER A 188 -6.68 16.69 -2.65
CA SER A 188 -6.20 16.82 -1.29
C SER A 188 -5.18 15.71 -1.00
N GLN A 189 -4.19 16.05 -0.18
CA GLN A 189 -3.22 15.07 0.31
C GLN A 189 -3.94 13.98 1.11
N ILE A 190 -3.65 12.72 0.80
CA ILE A 190 -4.19 11.58 1.57
C ILE A 190 -3.34 11.39 2.83
N TYR A 191 -4.01 11.24 3.96
CA TYR A 191 -3.40 10.96 5.26
C TYR A 191 -4.10 9.80 5.95
N PHE A 192 -3.47 9.21 6.96
CA PHE A 192 -4.01 8.06 7.67
C PHE A 192 -3.52 8.03 9.12
N ASP A 193 -4.29 7.38 9.98
CA ASP A 193 -3.90 7.11 11.36
C ASP A 193 -3.29 5.71 11.45
N HIS A 194 -2.07 5.65 12.01
CA HIS A 194 -1.26 4.45 12.13
C HIS A 194 -1.04 4.11 13.61
N GLN A 195 -1.27 2.85 14.00
CA GLN A 195 -1.27 2.43 15.40
C GLN A 195 0.06 2.74 16.15
N LYS A 196 1.20 2.76 15.47
CA LYS A 196 2.51 3.10 16.10
C LYS A 196 2.97 4.53 15.85
N MET A 197 2.62 5.09 14.70
CA MET A 197 3.23 6.34 14.21
C MET A 197 2.32 7.54 14.39
N GLY A 198 1.07 7.33 14.85
CA GLY A 198 0.06 8.38 14.89
C GLY A 198 -0.35 8.78 13.48
N ARG A 199 -0.53 10.08 13.25
CA ARG A 199 -0.97 10.61 11.96
C ARG A 199 0.17 10.65 10.94
N CYS A 200 -0.04 9.97 9.84
CA CYS A 200 0.87 9.87 8.72
C CYS A 200 0.30 10.56 7.48
N VAL A 201 1.15 11.26 6.73
CA VAL A 201 0.79 11.95 5.48
C VAL A 201 1.50 11.30 4.29
N THR A 202 0.78 11.08 3.20
CA THR A 202 1.33 10.48 1.97
C THR A 202 1.50 11.55 0.89
N SER A 203 2.32 11.34 -0.14
CA SER A 203 2.33 12.23 -1.31
C SER A 203 1.19 11.95 -2.31
N SER A 204 0.34 10.96 -2.02
CA SER A 204 -0.74 10.54 -2.91
C SER A 204 -1.93 11.48 -2.83
N THR A 205 -2.55 11.74 -3.98
CA THR A 205 -3.80 12.49 -4.14
C THR A 205 -4.66 11.78 -5.18
N PHE A 206 -5.98 11.83 -5.05
CA PHE A 206 -6.89 11.43 -6.14
C PHE A 206 -7.30 12.65 -6.94
N ASP A 207 -7.11 12.59 -8.26
CA ASP A 207 -7.42 13.73 -9.13
C ASP A 207 -8.92 13.79 -9.52
N GLY A 208 -9.29 14.85 -10.23
CA GLY A 208 -10.67 15.06 -10.70
C GLY A 208 -11.17 14.02 -11.71
N ALA A 209 -10.30 13.22 -12.33
CA ALA A 209 -10.68 12.14 -13.23
C ALA A 209 -10.85 10.80 -12.48
N GLU A 210 -10.14 10.62 -11.38
CA GLU A 210 -10.24 9.46 -10.48
C GLU A 210 -11.46 9.56 -9.55
N VAL A 211 -11.78 10.75 -9.04
CA VAL A 211 -12.91 10.96 -8.13
C VAL A 211 -14.25 10.44 -8.68
N PRO A 212 -14.66 10.74 -9.93
CA PRO A 212 -15.88 10.17 -10.50
C PRO A 212 -15.86 8.63 -10.62
N ARG A 213 -14.68 8.04 -10.82
CA ARG A 213 -14.51 6.57 -10.86
C ARG A 213 -14.73 5.97 -9.49
N ILE A 214 -14.20 6.61 -8.44
CA ILE A 214 -14.43 6.21 -7.04
C ILE A 214 -15.93 6.29 -6.70
N VAL A 215 -16.59 7.40 -7.01
CA VAL A 215 -18.05 7.54 -6.78
C VAL A 215 -18.84 6.46 -7.53
N THR A 216 -18.50 6.21 -8.79
CA THR A 216 -19.17 5.19 -9.62
C THR A 216 -18.95 3.79 -9.03
N PHE A 217 -17.72 3.48 -8.62
CA PHE A 217 -17.38 2.23 -7.95
C PHE A 217 -18.18 2.04 -6.66
N LEU A 218 -18.21 3.05 -5.78
CA LEU A 218 -18.94 2.95 -4.50
C LEU A 218 -20.44 2.72 -4.72
N ARG A 219 -21.04 3.38 -5.71
CA ARG A 219 -22.45 3.15 -6.10
C ARG A 219 -22.68 1.74 -6.63
N ALA A 220 -21.76 1.24 -7.45
CA ALA A 220 -21.86 -0.10 -8.04
C ALA A 220 -21.70 -1.19 -6.97
N GLU A 221 -20.74 -1.04 -6.06
CA GLU A 221 -20.44 -2.03 -5.00
C GLU A 221 -21.52 -2.05 -3.91
N SER A 222 -21.99 -0.88 -3.48
CA SER A 222 -23.00 -0.78 -2.41
C SER A 222 -24.45 -0.92 -2.90
N ASN A 223 -24.71 -0.70 -4.18
CA ASN A 223 -26.05 -0.53 -4.75
C ASN A 223 -26.85 0.60 -4.06
N LEU A 224 -26.16 1.60 -3.50
CA LEU A 224 -26.73 2.80 -2.87
C LEU A 224 -26.53 4.05 -3.73
N HIS A 225 -27.31 5.09 -3.42
CA HIS A 225 -27.13 6.41 -4.00
C HIS A 225 -25.93 7.13 -3.38
N LEU A 226 -25.20 7.86 -4.23
CA LEU A 226 -24.20 8.85 -3.83
C LEU A 226 -24.23 9.97 -4.88
N ASP A 227 -25.10 10.95 -4.63
CA ASP A 227 -25.42 12.05 -5.55
C ASP A 227 -25.81 13.30 -4.76
N ARG A 228 -26.11 14.41 -5.44
CA ARG A 228 -26.46 15.67 -4.76
C ARG A 228 -27.70 15.59 -3.87
N SER A 229 -28.65 14.70 -4.19
CA SER A 229 -29.87 14.51 -3.40
C SER A 229 -29.62 13.59 -2.21
N ASN A 230 -28.71 12.64 -2.35
CA ASN A 230 -28.26 11.72 -1.31
C ASN A 230 -26.73 11.82 -1.14
N PRO A 231 -26.23 12.89 -0.51
CA PRO A 231 -24.81 13.26 -0.56
C PRO A 231 -23.91 12.50 0.40
N SER A 232 -24.38 11.43 1.02
CA SER A 232 -23.65 10.61 1.99
C SER A 232 -23.90 9.15 1.73
N LEU A 233 -22.84 8.34 1.76
CA LEU A 233 -22.87 6.89 1.61
C LEU A 233 -22.00 6.26 2.68
N LYS A 234 -22.51 5.20 3.31
CA LYS A 234 -21.75 4.33 4.21
C LYS A 234 -21.91 2.90 3.74
N MET A 235 -20.81 2.18 3.58
CA MET A 235 -20.83 0.79 3.17
C MET A 235 -19.71 0.01 3.86
N GLU A 236 -19.86 -1.31 3.85
CA GLU A 236 -18.81 -2.25 4.19
C GLU A 236 -18.25 -2.84 2.88
N LEU A 237 -16.94 -2.82 2.74
CA LEU A 237 -16.19 -3.35 1.61
C LEU A 237 -15.31 -4.49 2.12
N GLU A 238 -15.54 -5.69 1.60
CA GLU A 238 -14.68 -6.84 1.85
C GLU A 238 -13.56 -6.90 0.81
N LEU A 239 -12.31 -6.96 1.27
CA LEU A 239 -11.14 -6.98 0.40
C LEU A 239 -10.10 -7.95 0.96
N PHE A 240 -9.88 -9.09 0.28
CA PHE A 240 -8.89 -10.10 0.69
C PHE A 240 -9.03 -10.56 2.17
N GLY A 241 -10.27 -10.74 2.64
CA GLY A 241 -10.57 -11.09 4.03
C GLY A 241 -10.44 -9.94 5.04
N LEU A 242 -10.17 -8.72 4.56
CA LEU A 242 -10.24 -7.49 5.33
C LEU A 242 -11.64 -6.90 5.22
N VAL A 243 -12.13 -6.34 6.33
CA VAL A 243 -13.39 -5.59 6.37
C VAL A 243 -13.06 -4.11 6.47
N LEU A 244 -13.40 -3.35 5.44
CA LEU A 244 -13.18 -1.91 5.33
C LEU A 244 -14.53 -1.19 5.40
N ARG A 245 -14.71 -0.31 6.36
CA ARG A 245 -15.89 0.55 6.44
C ARG A 245 -15.61 1.84 5.71
N VAL A 246 -16.30 2.06 4.61
CA VAL A 246 -16.13 3.22 3.75
C VAL A 246 -17.26 4.20 4.02
N SER A 247 -16.90 5.42 4.40
CA SER A 247 -17.80 6.57 4.45
C SER A 247 -17.38 7.54 3.34
N ALA A 248 -18.34 7.93 2.51
CA ALA A 248 -18.11 8.85 1.41
C ALA A 248 -19.17 9.96 1.43
N SER A 249 -18.74 11.20 1.22
CA SER A 249 -19.64 12.36 1.13
C SER A 249 -19.33 13.17 -0.12
N VAL A 250 -20.36 13.69 -0.78
CA VAL A 250 -20.25 14.54 -1.98
C VAL A 250 -21.00 15.87 -1.75
N PRO A 251 -20.86 16.88 -2.63
CA PRO A 251 -21.64 18.12 -2.49
C PRO A 251 -23.15 17.84 -2.49
N PRO A 252 -23.96 18.56 -1.68
CA PRO A 252 -23.58 19.75 -0.89
C PRO A 252 -23.02 19.45 0.52
N LEU A 253 -22.95 18.18 0.95
CA LEU A 253 -22.49 17.85 2.31
C LEU A 253 -21.00 18.07 2.49
N SER A 254 -20.21 17.76 1.46
CA SER A 254 -18.81 18.14 1.36
C SER A 254 -18.66 19.25 0.32
N SER A 255 -18.23 20.45 0.73
CA SER A 255 -18.12 21.61 -0.16
C SER A 255 -17.07 21.41 -1.25
N ASP A 256 -15.99 20.71 -0.92
CA ASP A 256 -14.78 20.67 -1.73
C ASP A 256 -14.79 19.51 -2.73
N GLY A 257 -15.79 18.62 -2.65
CA GLY A 257 -15.97 17.50 -3.56
C GLY A 257 -16.19 16.18 -2.82
N LEU A 258 -15.67 15.08 -3.37
CA LEU A 258 -15.71 13.79 -2.67
C LEU A 258 -14.80 13.85 -1.45
N SER A 259 -15.36 13.62 -0.26
CA SER A 259 -14.61 13.29 0.95
C SER A 259 -14.76 11.80 1.23
N LEU A 260 -13.66 11.14 1.61
CA LEU A 260 -13.57 9.69 1.80
C LEU A 260 -12.87 9.37 3.12
N GLU A 261 -13.48 8.52 3.92
CA GLU A 261 -12.95 7.96 5.16
C GLU A 261 -13.07 6.43 5.08
N ILE A 262 -11.95 5.72 5.19
CA ILE A 262 -11.90 4.26 5.16
C ILE A 262 -11.34 3.77 6.48
N ARG A 263 -12.22 3.21 7.32
CA ARG A 263 -11.84 2.59 8.59
C ARG A 263 -11.59 1.12 8.40
N ARG A 264 -10.45 0.62 8.87
CA ARG A 264 -10.12 -0.79 8.81
C ARG A 264 -10.53 -1.51 10.08
N ALA A 265 -11.30 -2.59 9.94
CA ALA A 265 -11.58 -3.46 11.07
C ALA A 265 -10.31 -4.22 11.49
N ARG A 266 -10.05 -4.30 12.80
CA ARG A 266 -8.97 -5.13 13.32
C ARG A 266 -9.26 -6.60 13.01
N LYS A 267 -8.26 -7.30 12.45
CA LYS A 267 -8.32 -8.74 12.19
C LYS A 267 -8.59 -9.55 13.45
N GLN A 268 -7.99 -9.14 14.56
CA GLN A 268 -8.24 -9.71 15.88
C GLN A 268 -8.88 -8.64 16.77
N PRO A 269 -10.07 -8.89 17.34
CA PRO A 269 -10.67 -7.96 18.28
C PRO A 269 -9.81 -7.84 19.53
N PHE A 270 -9.92 -6.71 20.22
CA PHE A 270 -9.27 -6.56 21.52
C PHE A 270 -9.84 -7.58 22.52
N THR A 271 -8.95 -8.35 23.14
CA THR A 271 -9.32 -9.18 24.28
C THR A 271 -9.49 -8.29 25.52
N ILE A 272 -10.21 -8.78 26.54
CA ILE A 272 -10.29 -8.09 27.84
C ILE A 272 -8.89 -7.79 28.38
N ARG A 273 -7.96 -8.74 28.24
CA ARG A 273 -6.57 -8.56 28.63
C ARG A 273 -5.92 -7.39 27.89
N ASN A 274 -6.12 -7.26 26.58
CA ASN A 274 -5.58 -6.13 25.82
C ASN A 274 -6.15 -4.79 26.32
N LEU A 275 -7.43 -4.76 26.71
CA LEU A 275 -8.06 -3.54 27.24
C LEU A 275 -7.49 -3.14 28.61
N ILE A 276 -7.19 -4.12 29.47
CA ILE A 276 -6.50 -3.89 30.75
C ILE A 276 -5.06 -3.42 30.50
N GLU A 277 -4.31 -4.11 29.63
CA GLU A 277 -2.93 -3.77 29.29
C GLU A 277 -2.80 -2.37 28.67
N ASN A 278 -3.81 -1.95 27.90
CA ASN A 278 -3.89 -0.60 27.32
C ASN A 278 -4.51 0.44 28.27
N ASN A 279 -4.80 0.08 29.53
CA ASN A 279 -5.44 0.94 30.54
C ASN A 279 -6.77 1.56 30.07
N THR A 280 -7.49 0.90 29.16
CA THR A 280 -8.83 1.31 28.74
C THR A 280 -9.86 0.98 29.81
N ILE A 281 -9.66 -0.14 30.51
CA ILE A 281 -10.47 -0.60 31.64
C ILE A 281 -9.55 -1.13 32.75
N THR A 282 -10.04 -1.14 33.99
CA THR A 282 -9.32 -1.61 35.18
C THR A 282 -9.95 -2.85 35.78
#